data_AF-A0A7W7WFT8-F1
#
_entry.id   AF-A0A7W7WFT8-F1
#
_cell.length_a   1.000
_cell.length_b   1.000
_cell.length_c   1.000
_cell.angle_alpha   90.00
_cell.angle_beta   90.00
_cell.angle_gamma   90.00
#
_symmetry.space_group_name_H-M   'P 1'
#
loop_
_entity.id
_entity.type
_entity.pdbx_description
1 polymer ?
#
loop_
_entity_poly.entity_id
_entity_poly.type
_entity_poly.pdbx_seq_one_letter_code
_entity_poly.pdbx_strand_id
1 'polypeptide(L)'
;MEFYRAERENADGSLADLDVYQLARLAKTVKATVLVGMYEQGRLVASTSGTVTVVDPEPRDRVEAALIEAAGPTRTVRITKLFEADLGRDAERDAELARRGLLEDRELYDRVAGPRASAARLVAVLVLLAGVVSVWWSVAQGKDVLRPAAFFVAILSVAMRSVFRWPPLRRFPTDLADRLLAAARADVGKAVGAGDAGDPPLVRAVALHGLSALPKDHDLVVATATAEAEDRRTFDELMRRHREAAEGQARKY
;
A
#
# COMPACT_ATOMS: atom_id res chain seq x y z
N MET A 1 25.37 7.77 -24.48
CA MET A 1 24.10 7.10 -24.84
C MET A 1 24.16 5.58 -24.74
N GLU A 2 25.32 4.94 -24.87
CA GLU A 2 25.43 3.46 -24.84
C GLU A 2 25.19 2.82 -23.46
N PHE A 3 25.56 3.50 -22.37
CA PHE A 3 25.28 3.02 -21.00
C PHE A 3 23.78 2.79 -20.73
N TYR A 4 22.91 3.66 -21.27
CA TYR A 4 21.46 3.53 -21.13
C TYR A 4 20.86 2.38 -21.94
N ARG A 5 21.56 1.86 -22.94
CA ARG A 5 21.09 0.74 -23.77
C ARG A 5 21.42 -0.60 -23.14
N ALA A 6 22.64 -0.77 -22.64
CA ALA A 6 23.05 -1.98 -21.92
C ALA A 6 22.27 -2.15 -20.61
N GLU A 7 21.97 -1.05 -19.91
CA GLU A 7 21.13 -1.06 -18.71
C GLU A 7 19.67 -1.42 -19.06
N ARG A 8 19.15 -1.01 -20.23
CA ARG A 8 17.82 -1.39 -20.73
C ARG A 8 17.74 -2.85 -21.14
N GLU A 9 18.71 -3.33 -21.90
CA GLU A 9 18.74 -4.72 -22.40
C GLU A 9 18.92 -5.73 -21.25
N ASN A 10 19.69 -5.38 -20.20
CA ASN A 10 19.75 -6.19 -18.96
C ASN A 10 18.44 -6.12 -18.14
N ALA A 11 17.73 -4.99 -18.19
CA ALA A 11 16.52 -4.78 -17.40
C ALA A 11 15.27 -5.43 -18.03
N ASP A 12 15.15 -5.47 -19.36
CA ASP A 12 14.09 -6.18 -20.07
C ASP A 12 14.19 -7.70 -19.86
N GLY A 13 15.41 -8.25 -19.81
CA GLY A 13 15.65 -9.63 -19.35
C GLY A 13 15.22 -9.84 -17.89
N SER A 14 15.52 -8.88 -17.02
CA SER A 14 15.23 -8.96 -15.59
C SER A 14 13.74 -9.09 -15.25
N LEU A 15 12.84 -8.43 -16.01
CA LEU A 15 11.38 -8.57 -15.84
C LEU A 15 10.81 -9.84 -16.45
N ALA A 16 11.34 -10.28 -17.59
CA ALA A 16 10.90 -11.52 -18.23
C ALA A 16 11.15 -12.73 -17.32
N ASP A 17 12.19 -12.65 -16.50
CA ASP A 17 12.61 -13.65 -15.51
C ASP A 17 11.93 -13.48 -14.13
N LEU A 18 10.97 -12.55 -13.98
CA LEU A 18 10.17 -12.46 -12.76
C LEU A 18 9.00 -13.43 -12.84
N ASP A 19 8.78 -14.14 -11.73
CA ASP A 19 7.54 -14.86 -11.56
C ASP A 19 6.33 -13.91 -11.46
N VAL A 20 5.15 -14.44 -11.71
CA VAL A 20 3.89 -13.68 -11.69
C VAL A 20 3.65 -12.99 -10.34
N TYR A 21 4.03 -13.62 -9.22
CA TYR A 21 3.83 -13.08 -7.88
C TYR A 21 4.83 -11.98 -7.56
N GLN A 22 6.08 -12.10 -7.99
CA GLN A 22 7.11 -11.07 -7.90
C GLN A 22 6.70 -9.83 -8.72
N LEU A 23 6.18 -10.05 -9.94
CA LEU A 23 5.64 -8.98 -10.76
C LEU A 23 4.45 -8.29 -10.07
N ALA A 24 3.51 -9.08 -9.56
CA ALA A 24 2.36 -8.56 -8.82
C ALA A 24 2.77 -7.82 -7.54
N ARG A 25 3.86 -8.26 -6.90
CA ARG A 25 4.42 -7.63 -5.70
C ARG A 25 5.02 -6.28 -6.02
N LEU A 26 5.76 -6.19 -7.13
CA LEU A 26 6.31 -4.94 -7.62
C LEU A 26 5.19 -3.96 -8.00
N ALA A 27 4.15 -4.45 -8.69
CA ALA A 27 3.00 -3.67 -9.12
C ALA A 27 1.98 -3.37 -8.00
N LYS A 28 2.14 -3.94 -6.80
CA LYS A 28 1.23 -3.84 -5.64
C LYS A 28 -0.18 -4.41 -5.90
N THR A 29 -0.25 -5.46 -6.72
CA THR A 29 -1.47 -6.13 -7.19
C THR A 29 -1.57 -7.58 -6.72
N VAL A 30 -0.63 -8.06 -5.88
CA VAL A 30 -0.56 -9.45 -5.36
C VAL A 30 -1.92 -10.01 -4.94
N LYS A 31 -2.69 -9.24 -4.16
CA LYS A 31 -4.01 -9.69 -3.68
C LYS A 31 -4.94 -10.00 -4.83
N ALA A 32 -5.03 -9.10 -5.82
CA ALA A 32 -5.86 -9.31 -7.00
C ALA A 32 -5.39 -10.54 -7.79
N THR A 33 -4.08 -10.71 -7.97
CA THR A 33 -3.50 -11.85 -8.68
C THR A 33 -3.80 -13.18 -7.99
N VAL A 34 -3.68 -13.25 -6.67
CA VAL A 34 -3.97 -14.47 -5.91
C VAL A 34 -5.47 -14.77 -5.95
N LEU A 35 -6.33 -13.76 -5.76
CA LEU A 35 -7.79 -13.94 -5.83
C LEU A 35 -8.24 -14.45 -7.21
N VAL A 36 -7.69 -13.90 -8.29
CA VAL A 36 -7.95 -14.40 -9.65
C VAL A 36 -7.43 -15.82 -9.80
N GLY A 37 -6.19 -16.10 -9.37
CA GLY A 37 -5.63 -17.45 -9.42
C GLY A 37 -6.49 -18.48 -8.66
N MET A 38 -7.01 -18.13 -7.49
CA MET A 38 -7.93 -18.99 -6.73
C MET A 38 -9.28 -19.15 -7.44
N TYR A 39 -9.80 -18.09 -8.06
CA TYR A 39 -11.06 -18.12 -8.81
C TYR A 39 -10.96 -19.02 -10.05
N GLU A 40 -9.94 -18.84 -10.87
CA GLU A 40 -9.68 -19.65 -12.07
C GLU A 40 -9.45 -21.13 -11.75
N GLN A 41 -8.91 -21.43 -10.56
CA GLN A 41 -8.72 -22.81 -10.09
C GLN A 41 -9.98 -23.42 -9.47
N GLY A 42 -11.10 -22.69 -9.42
CA GLY A 42 -12.35 -23.14 -8.79
C GLY A 42 -12.29 -23.21 -7.26
N ARG A 43 -11.30 -22.55 -6.65
CA ARG A 43 -11.03 -22.58 -5.20
C ARG A 43 -11.66 -21.40 -4.48
N LEU A 44 -12.09 -20.39 -5.23
CA LEU A 44 -12.81 -19.23 -4.76
C LEU A 44 -14.00 -18.96 -5.68
N VAL A 45 -15.18 -18.76 -5.09
CA VAL A 45 -16.39 -18.39 -5.82
C VAL A 45 -16.76 -16.97 -5.42
N ALA A 46 -16.98 -16.11 -6.41
CA ALA A 46 -17.46 -14.75 -6.20
C ALA A 46 -18.96 -14.69 -6.45
N SER A 47 -19.69 -14.02 -5.55
CA SER A 47 -21.12 -13.75 -5.69
C SER A 47 -21.34 -12.31 -6.15
N THR A 48 -22.39 -12.10 -6.93
CA THR A 48 -22.84 -10.76 -7.36
C THR A 48 -23.22 -9.85 -6.18
N SER A 49 -23.47 -10.41 -5.00
CA SER A 49 -23.69 -9.69 -3.74
C SER A 49 -22.45 -9.02 -3.15
N GLY A 50 -21.27 -9.19 -3.77
CA GLY A 50 -20.01 -8.63 -3.27
C GLY A 50 -19.32 -9.47 -2.19
N THR A 51 -19.78 -10.70 -2.01
CA THR A 51 -19.14 -11.69 -1.14
C THR A 51 -18.36 -12.71 -1.95
N VAL A 52 -17.28 -13.22 -1.36
CA VAL A 52 -16.47 -14.29 -1.89
C VAL A 52 -16.45 -15.44 -0.90
N THR A 53 -16.50 -16.67 -1.42
CA THR A 53 -16.46 -17.90 -0.65
C THR A 53 -15.25 -18.73 -1.06
N VAL A 54 -14.38 -19.04 -0.11
CA VAL A 54 -13.24 -19.95 -0.29
C VAL A 54 -13.77 -21.38 -0.19
N VAL A 55 -13.69 -22.10 -1.31
CA VAL A 55 -14.18 -23.49 -1.44
C VAL A 55 -13.14 -24.47 -0.94
N ASP A 56 -11.87 -24.28 -1.34
CA ASP A 56 -10.74 -25.11 -0.94
C ASP A 56 -9.86 -24.35 0.07
N PRO A 57 -9.81 -24.79 1.34
CA PRO A 57 -9.07 -24.10 2.40
C PRO A 57 -7.58 -24.44 2.45
N GLU A 58 -7.07 -25.35 1.62
CA GLU A 58 -5.67 -25.81 1.71
C GLU A 58 -4.71 -24.74 1.12
N PRO A 59 -3.93 -24.00 1.92
CA PRO A 59 -3.11 -22.93 1.38
C PRO A 59 -1.96 -23.46 0.53
N ARG A 60 -1.76 -22.93 -0.69
CA ARG A 60 -0.59 -23.29 -1.51
C ARG A 60 0.63 -22.44 -1.23
N ASP A 61 0.41 -21.22 -0.75
CA ASP A 61 1.46 -20.31 -0.33
C ASP A 61 1.05 -19.46 0.87
N ARG A 62 1.99 -18.67 1.40
CA ARG A 62 1.77 -17.81 2.58
C ARG A 62 0.77 -16.68 2.33
N VAL A 63 0.69 -16.16 1.11
CA VAL A 63 -0.20 -15.06 0.76
C VAL A 63 -1.64 -15.59 0.69
N GLU A 64 -1.82 -16.74 0.06
CA GLU A 64 -3.07 -17.46 0.04
C GLU A 64 -3.50 -17.84 1.46
N ALA A 65 -2.58 -18.37 2.29
CA ALA A 65 -2.88 -18.67 3.69
C ALA A 65 -3.42 -17.45 4.44
N ALA A 66 -2.81 -16.28 4.26
CA ALA A 66 -3.28 -15.04 4.89
C ALA A 66 -4.67 -14.60 4.38
N LEU A 67 -4.97 -14.80 3.10
CA LEU A 67 -6.29 -14.51 2.54
C LEU A 67 -7.36 -15.49 3.04
N ILE A 68 -7.03 -16.78 3.14
CA ILE A 68 -7.92 -17.81 3.68
C ILE A 68 -8.19 -17.54 5.17
N GLU A 69 -7.16 -17.16 5.93
CA GLU A 69 -7.29 -16.75 7.32
C GLU A 69 -8.20 -15.51 7.45
N ALA A 70 -8.03 -14.51 6.58
CA ALA A 70 -8.86 -13.31 6.55
C ALA A 70 -10.33 -13.58 6.17
N ALA A 71 -10.60 -14.65 5.42
CA ALA A 71 -11.97 -15.12 5.14
C ALA A 71 -12.65 -15.68 6.41
N GLY A 72 -11.88 -16.06 7.41
CA GLY A 72 -12.36 -16.54 8.70
C GLY A 72 -12.97 -17.95 8.65
N PRO A 73 -13.53 -18.43 9.78
CA PRO A 73 -14.03 -19.80 9.90
C PRO A 73 -15.25 -20.09 9.00
N THR A 74 -16.03 -19.06 8.66
CA THR A 74 -17.18 -19.17 7.75
C THR A 74 -16.77 -19.26 6.28
N ARG A 75 -15.49 -19.00 5.97
CA ARG A 75 -14.90 -19.00 4.62
C ARG A 75 -15.62 -18.12 3.61
N THR A 76 -16.52 -17.27 4.09
CA THR A 76 -17.35 -16.39 3.28
C THR A 76 -17.25 -15.00 3.87
N VAL A 77 -16.80 -14.07 3.06
CA VAL A 77 -16.49 -12.71 3.49
C VAL A 77 -16.76 -11.72 2.35
N ARG A 78 -16.94 -10.44 2.68
CA ARG A 78 -16.96 -9.39 1.66
C ARG A 78 -15.58 -9.25 1.02
N ILE A 79 -15.55 -9.09 -0.30
CA ILE A 79 -14.30 -9.04 -1.06
C ILE A 79 -13.40 -7.86 -0.65
N THR A 80 -13.99 -6.74 -0.24
CA THR A 80 -13.26 -5.56 0.27
C THR A 80 -12.42 -5.90 1.51
N LYS A 81 -12.92 -6.76 2.41
CA LYS A 81 -12.16 -7.22 3.58
C LYS A 81 -10.95 -8.07 3.21
N LEU A 82 -11.02 -8.87 2.14
CA LEU A 82 -9.83 -9.59 1.66
C LEU A 82 -8.77 -8.64 1.12
N PHE A 83 -9.17 -7.52 0.52
CA PHE A 83 -8.25 -6.45 0.12
C PHE A 83 -7.65 -5.68 1.29
N GLU A 84 -8.22 -5.79 2.50
CA GLU A 84 -7.66 -5.24 3.74
C GLU A 84 -6.72 -6.21 4.47
N ALA A 85 -6.78 -7.51 4.15
CA ALA A 85 -5.99 -8.54 4.82
C ALA A 85 -4.48 -8.22 4.85
N ASP A 86 -3.83 -8.33 6.02
CA ASP A 86 -2.38 -8.23 6.07
C ASP A 86 -1.77 -9.52 5.53
N LEU A 87 -1.13 -9.44 4.35
CA LEU A 87 -0.43 -10.58 3.75
C LEU A 87 0.86 -10.96 4.50
N GLY A 88 1.19 -10.22 5.54
CA GLY A 88 2.44 -10.37 6.27
C GLY A 88 3.65 -9.95 5.42
N ARG A 89 4.82 -10.31 5.93
CA ARG A 89 6.10 -10.05 5.24
C ARG A 89 6.53 -11.30 4.50
N ASP A 90 6.95 -11.11 3.26
CA ASP A 90 7.60 -12.14 2.47
C ASP A 90 9.05 -11.70 2.24
N ALA A 91 9.85 -11.88 3.29
CA ALA A 91 11.22 -11.41 3.32
C ALA A 91 12.07 -12.03 2.21
N GLU A 92 11.75 -13.25 1.79
CA GLU A 92 12.50 -13.96 0.76
C GLU A 92 12.30 -13.32 -0.62
N ARG A 93 11.04 -13.13 -1.03
CA ARG A 93 10.72 -12.46 -2.30
C ARG A 93 11.12 -10.97 -2.28
N ASP A 94 10.93 -10.30 -1.15
CA ASP A 94 11.37 -8.90 -0.98
C ASP A 94 12.90 -8.78 -1.12
N ALA A 95 13.67 -9.69 -0.50
CA ALA A 95 15.13 -9.71 -0.59
C ALA A 95 15.61 -10.04 -2.02
N GLU A 96 14.92 -10.93 -2.73
CA GLU A 96 15.26 -11.21 -4.12
C GLU A 96 15.01 -10.01 -5.04
N LEU A 97 13.86 -9.36 -4.92
CA LEU A 97 13.55 -8.13 -5.66
C LEU A 97 14.55 -7.01 -5.32
N ALA A 98 15.00 -6.91 -4.06
CA ALA A 98 16.03 -5.97 -3.65
C ALA A 98 17.41 -6.33 -4.25
N ARG A 99 17.80 -7.61 -4.26
CA ARG A 99 19.04 -8.08 -4.93
C ARG A 99 19.04 -7.76 -6.43
N ARG A 100 17.86 -7.78 -7.07
CA ARG A 100 17.67 -7.39 -8.48
C ARG A 100 17.59 -5.87 -8.68
N GLY A 101 17.66 -5.06 -7.62
CA GLY A 101 17.57 -3.60 -7.69
C GLY A 101 16.16 -3.06 -8.00
N LEU A 102 15.13 -3.90 -7.87
CA LEU A 102 13.73 -3.54 -8.17
C LEU A 102 12.98 -3.02 -6.94
N LEU A 103 13.42 -3.42 -5.75
CA LEU A 103 12.98 -2.81 -4.49
C LEU A 103 14.17 -2.13 -3.82
N GLU A 104 13.91 -1.01 -3.14
CA GLU A 104 14.92 -0.42 -2.27
C GLU A 104 15.28 -1.38 -1.12
N ASP A 105 16.57 -1.61 -0.90
CA ASP A 105 17.06 -2.47 0.16
C ASP A 105 16.76 -1.86 1.53
N ARG A 106 15.76 -2.46 2.19
CA ARG A 106 15.29 -2.05 3.51
C ARG A 106 16.36 -2.19 4.58
N GLU A 107 17.23 -3.19 4.55
CA GLU A 107 18.24 -3.35 5.59
C GLU A 107 19.29 -2.24 5.49
N LEU A 108 19.64 -1.87 4.26
CA LEU A 108 20.55 -0.76 3.98
C LEU A 108 19.90 0.58 4.35
N TYR A 109 18.61 0.77 4.05
CA TYR A 109 17.88 1.98 4.43
C TYR A 109 17.63 2.05 5.94
N ASP A 110 17.15 1.01 6.62
CA ASP A 110 16.93 0.99 8.08
C ASP A 110 18.26 1.15 8.84
N ARG A 111 19.38 0.62 8.32
CA ARG A 111 20.71 0.78 8.93
C ARG A 111 21.25 2.22 8.78
N VAL A 112 20.90 2.94 7.72
CA VAL A 112 21.38 4.32 7.46
C VAL A 112 20.38 5.39 7.95
N ALA A 113 19.09 5.15 7.82
CA ALA A 113 18.00 6.04 8.19
C ALA A 113 17.54 5.83 9.65
N GLY A 114 17.64 4.62 10.20
CA GLY A 114 17.26 4.32 11.59
C GLY A 114 17.98 5.19 12.63
N PRO A 115 19.32 5.32 12.58
CA PRO A 115 20.06 6.19 13.50
C PRO A 115 19.80 7.69 13.28
N ARG A 116 19.50 8.10 12.04
CA ARG A 116 19.27 9.52 11.70
C ARG A 116 17.84 9.96 12.05
N ALA A 117 16.86 9.10 11.86
CA ALA A 117 15.47 9.34 12.25
C ALA A 117 15.30 9.33 13.78
N SER A 118 16.01 8.43 14.49
CA SER A 118 16.04 8.44 15.95
C SER A 118 16.76 9.68 16.50
N ALA A 119 17.87 10.11 15.88
CA ALA A 119 18.53 11.37 16.20
C ALA A 119 17.61 12.58 15.97
N ALA A 120 16.87 12.62 14.85
CA ALA A 120 15.94 13.71 14.56
C ALA A 120 14.77 13.77 15.57
N ARG A 121 14.25 12.61 16.01
CA ARG A 121 13.26 12.53 17.10
C ARG A 121 13.83 12.99 18.43
N LEU A 122 15.07 12.58 18.76
CA LEU A 122 15.77 13.03 19.97
C LEU A 122 15.97 14.54 19.97
N VAL A 123 16.41 15.12 18.85
CA VAL A 123 16.55 16.56 18.68
C VAL A 123 15.21 17.26 18.85
N ALA A 124 14.14 16.74 18.25
CA ALA A 124 12.79 17.30 18.43
C ALA A 124 12.35 17.28 19.89
N VAL A 125 12.55 16.17 20.62
CA VAL A 125 12.23 16.05 22.05
C VAL A 125 13.08 17.00 22.89
N LEU A 126 14.38 17.11 22.63
CA LEU A 126 15.28 18.03 23.33
C LEU A 126 14.90 19.49 23.11
N VAL A 127 14.58 19.86 21.87
CA VAL A 127 14.07 21.20 21.55
C VAL A 127 12.79 21.47 22.33
N LEU A 128 11.86 20.50 22.37
CA LEU A 128 10.59 20.63 23.07
C LEU A 128 10.79 20.82 24.58
N LEU A 129 11.67 20.03 25.20
CA LEU A 129 12.04 20.17 26.61
C LEU A 129 12.69 21.53 26.90
N ALA A 130 13.63 21.96 26.05
CA ALA A 130 14.27 23.27 26.18
C ALA A 130 13.24 24.42 26.09
N GLY A 131 12.24 24.29 25.21
CA GLY A 131 11.11 25.21 25.11
C GLY A 131 10.28 25.27 26.37
N VAL A 132 9.88 24.11 26.91
CA VAL A 132 9.10 24.01 28.16
C VAL A 132 9.86 24.65 29.32
N VAL A 133 11.15 24.35 29.48
CA VAL A 133 12.00 24.93 30.52
C VAL A 133 12.12 26.45 30.36
N SER A 134 12.32 26.93 29.13
CA SER A 134 12.44 28.37 28.83
C SER A 134 11.16 29.16 29.14
N VAL A 135 10.00 28.61 28.77
CA VAL A 135 8.69 29.20 29.07
C VAL A 135 8.43 29.19 30.58
N TRP A 136 8.66 28.05 31.24
CA TRP A 136 8.46 27.93 32.69
C TRP A 136 9.35 28.89 33.49
N TRP A 137 10.62 29.02 33.10
CA TRP A 137 11.56 29.97 33.70
C TRP A 137 11.14 31.43 33.49
N SER A 138 10.62 31.77 32.30
CA SER A 138 10.14 33.13 32.00
C SER A 138 8.90 33.50 32.82
N VAL A 139 7.98 32.54 33.00
CA VAL A 139 6.80 32.69 33.87
C VAL A 139 7.22 32.88 35.33
N ALA A 140 8.18 32.09 35.83
CA ALA A 140 8.67 32.22 37.20
C ALA A 140 9.32 33.58 37.49
N GLN A 141 9.89 34.24 36.47
CA GLN A 141 10.48 35.59 36.60
C GLN A 141 9.48 36.73 36.37
N GLY A 142 8.19 36.45 36.12
CA GLY A 142 7.18 37.47 35.84
C GLY A 142 7.45 38.29 34.58
N LYS A 143 8.17 37.72 33.61
CA LYS A 143 8.57 38.39 32.36
C LYS A 143 7.62 38.05 31.23
N ASP A 144 7.65 38.89 30.20
CA ASP A 144 6.85 38.77 29.00
C ASP A 144 7.10 37.43 28.27
N VAL A 145 6.09 36.55 28.26
CA VAL A 145 6.20 35.15 27.82
C VAL A 145 6.04 35.00 26.30
N LEU A 146 5.44 36.00 25.66
CA LEU A 146 5.08 35.99 24.24
C LEU A 146 6.28 35.89 23.30
N ARG A 147 7.36 36.64 23.59
CA ARG A 147 8.60 36.61 22.78
C ARG A 147 9.33 35.26 22.82
N PRO A 148 9.63 34.66 23.99
CA PRO A 148 10.27 33.34 24.03
C PRO A 148 9.38 32.24 23.46
N ALA A 149 8.06 32.30 23.64
CA ALA A 149 7.13 31.34 23.05
C ALA A 149 7.14 31.41 21.50
N ALA A 150 7.10 32.61 20.91
CA ALA A 150 7.18 32.79 19.46
C ALA A 150 8.50 32.28 18.87
N PHE A 151 9.63 32.53 19.54
CA PHE A 151 10.94 32.05 19.12
C PHE A 151 11.04 30.52 19.20
N PHE A 152 10.48 29.92 20.25
CA PHE A 152 10.39 28.47 20.39
C PHE A 152 9.55 27.84 19.27
N VAL A 153 8.38 28.39 18.95
CA VAL A 153 7.54 27.91 17.85
C VAL A 153 8.27 27.98 16.49
N ALA A 154 9.06 29.05 16.27
CA ALA A 154 9.86 29.17 15.06
C ALA A 154 10.94 28.08 14.96
N ILE A 155 11.70 27.84 16.02
CA ILE A 155 12.72 26.77 16.07
C ILE A 155 12.08 25.39 15.90
N LEU A 156 10.97 25.14 16.61
CA LEU A 156 10.24 23.88 16.54
C LEU A 156 9.74 23.63 15.11
N SER A 157 9.22 24.65 14.43
CA SER A 157 8.75 24.55 13.04
C SER A 157 9.88 24.21 12.07
N VAL A 158 11.07 24.81 12.24
CA VAL A 158 12.26 24.50 11.43
C VAL A 158 12.76 23.07 11.70
N ALA A 159 12.79 22.66 12.96
CA ALA A 159 13.16 21.29 13.35
C ALA A 159 12.17 20.26 12.81
N MET A 160 10.86 20.48 12.97
CA MET A 160 9.81 19.62 12.44
C MET A 160 9.86 19.52 10.92
N ARG A 161 10.08 20.63 10.20
CA ARG A 161 10.20 20.60 8.73
C ARG A 161 11.31 19.65 8.28
N SER A 162 12.41 19.58 9.02
CA SER A 162 13.51 18.66 8.73
C SER A 162 13.16 17.21 9.01
N VAL A 163 12.27 16.93 9.98
CA VAL A 163 11.74 15.59 10.27
C VAL A 163 10.71 15.17 9.22
N PHE A 164 9.77 16.04 8.87
CA PHE A 164 8.71 15.77 7.89
C PHE A 164 9.21 15.72 6.44
N ARG A 165 10.40 16.25 6.16
CA ARG A 165 11.04 16.11 4.84
C ARG A 165 11.45 14.66 4.54
N TRP A 166 11.46 13.78 5.54
CA TRP A 166 11.69 12.36 5.34
C TRP A 166 10.34 11.72 5.03
N PRO A 167 10.14 11.23 3.80
CA PRO A 167 8.87 10.62 3.44
C PRO A 167 8.56 9.46 4.38
N PRO A 168 7.28 9.24 4.73
CA PRO A 168 6.89 8.11 5.55
C PRO A 168 7.37 6.82 4.89
N LEU A 169 7.92 5.91 5.69
CA LEU A 169 8.43 4.58 5.32
C LEU A 169 7.40 3.83 4.46
N ARG A 170 7.49 3.99 3.14
CA ARG A 170 6.71 3.21 2.17
C ARG A 170 7.72 2.47 1.31
N ARG A 171 7.44 1.19 1.05
CA ARG A 171 8.20 0.36 0.13
C ARG A 171 8.05 0.99 -1.26
N PHE A 172 9.05 1.72 -1.70
CA PHE A 172 9.05 2.31 -3.03
C PHE A 172 9.69 1.30 -3.99
N PRO A 173 9.00 0.99 -5.11
CA PRO A 173 9.72 0.49 -6.28
C PRO A 173 10.83 1.49 -6.61
N THR A 174 11.98 1.00 -7.07
CA THR A 174 13.03 1.89 -7.58
C THR A 174 12.55 2.58 -8.87
N ASP A 175 13.16 3.70 -9.25
CA ASP A 175 12.89 4.34 -10.56
C ASP A 175 13.05 3.35 -11.73
N LEU A 176 13.95 2.38 -11.58
CA LEU A 176 14.13 1.27 -12.52
C LEU A 176 12.88 0.39 -12.57
N ALA A 177 12.38 -0.05 -11.42
CA ALA A 177 11.14 -0.83 -11.34
C ALA A 177 9.94 -0.10 -11.92
N ASP A 178 9.80 1.20 -11.70
CA ASP A 178 8.70 1.99 -12.26
C ASP A 178 8.77 2.06 -13.80
N ARG A 179 9.96 2.27 -14.37
CA ARG A 179 10.16 2.26 -15.84
C ARG A 179 9.86 0.89 -16.43
N LEU A 180 10.30 -0.16 -15.76
CA LEU A 180 10.11 -1.54 -16.17
C LEU A 180 8.63 -1.94 -16.12
N LEU A 181 7.93 -1.61 -15.03
CA LEU A 181 6.48 -1.81 -14.94
C LEU A 181 5.73 -1.01 -16.02
N ALA A 182 6.15 0.21 -16.33
CA ALA A 182 5.53 1.00 -17.39
C ALA A 182 5.70 0.34 -18.77
N ALA A 183 6.90 -0.18 -19.08
CA ALA A 183 7.15 -0.93 -20.30
C ALA A 183 6.31 -2.22 -20.37
N ALA A 184 6.30 -3.02 -19.31
CA ALA A 184 5.53 -4.27 -19.24
C ALA A 184 4.02 -4.03 -19.42
N ARG A 185 3.47 -2.97 -18.81
CA ARG A 185 2.07 -2.57 -19.00
C ARG A 185 1.76 -2.17 -20.44
N ALA A 186 2.68 -1.45 -21.10
CA ALA A 186 2.51 -1.06 -22.49
C ALA A 186 2.49 -2.27 -23.43
N ASP A 187 3.31 -3.29 -23.17
CA ASP A 187 3.38 -4.48 -24.01
C ASP A 187 2.17 -5.40 -23.82
N VAL A 188 1.68 -5.56 -22.58
CA VAL A 188 0.41 -6.27 -22.35
C VAL A 188 -0.76 -5.57 -23.04
N GLY A 189 -0.81 -4.23 -23.02
CA GLY A 189 -1.84 -3.48 -23.73
C GLY A 189 -1.86 -3.73 -25.25
N LYS A 190 -0.68 -3.93 -25.87
CA LYS A 190 -0.59 -4.28 -27.30
C LYS A 190 -1.06 -5.71 -27.57
N ALA A 191 -0.68 -6.66 -26.71
CA ALA A 191 -1.06 -8.08 -26.87
C ALA A 191 -2.57 -8.28 -26.73
N VAL A 192 -3.20 -7.64 -25.75
CA VAL A 192 -4.66 -7.69 -25.55
C VAL A 192 -5.41 -7.05 -26.74
N GLY A 193 -4.89 -5.94 -27.28
CA GLY A 193 -5.47 -5.28 -28.46
C GLY A 193 -5.35 -6.09 -29.77
N ALA A 194 -4.41 -7.03 -29.84
CA ALA A 194 -4.19 -7.87 -31.02
C ALA A 194 -5.07 -9.13 -31.06
N GLY A 195 -5.88 -9.40 -30.02
CA GLY A 195 -6.80 -10.55 -29.97
C GLY A 195 -6.13 -11.90 -29.69
N ASP A 196 -4.86 -11.91 -29.30
CA ASP A 196 -4.07 -13.13 -29.02
C ASP A 196 -4.19 -13.53 -27.54
N ALA A 197 -5.43 -13.66 -27.06
CA ALA A 197 -5.76 -13.92 -25.67
C ALA A 197 -5.84 -15.43 -25.39
N GLY A 198 -4.69 -16.08 -25.20
CA GLY A 198 -4.65 -17.34 -24.45
C GLY A 198 -4.96 -17.12 -22.95
N ASP A 199 -5.03 -18.18 -22.14
CA ASP A 199 -5.16 -18.10 -20.67
C ASP A 199 -3.93 -17.56 -19.89
N PRO A 200 -2.66 -17.84 -20.25
CA PRO A 200 -1.50 -17.28 -19.53
C PRO A 200 -1.34 -15.74 -19.53
N PRO A 201 -1.81 -14.95 -20.52
CA PRO A 201 -1.74 -13.49 -20.46
C PRO A 201 -2.70 -12.87 -19.43
N LEU A 202 -3.81 -13.52 -19.04
CA LEU A 202 -4.77 -12.90 -18.11
C LEU A 202 -4.17 -12.72 -16.72
N VAL A 203 -3.57 -13.78 -16.15
CA VAL A 203 -2.96 -13.72 -14.82
C VAL A 203 -1.78 -12.74 -14.80
N ARG A 204 -0.99 -12.68 -15.88
CA ARG A 204 0.09 -11.69 -16.04
C ARG A 204 -0.45 -10.26 -16.17
N ALA A 205 -1.56 -10.06 -16.89
CA ALA A 205 -2.22 -8.77 -16.98
C ALA A 205 -2.77 -8.32 -15.62
N VAL A 206 -3.38 -9.23 -14.85
CA VAL A 206 -3.82 -8.98 -13.47
C VAL A 206 -2.63 -8.71 -12.56
N ALA A 207 -1.51 -9.40 -12.72
CA ALA A 207 -0.27 -9.07 -12.01
C ALA A 207 0.22 -7.64 -12.29
N LEU A 208 -0.06 -7.05 -13.45
CA LEU A 208 0.40 -5.69 -13.77
C LEU A 208 -0.63 -4.58 -13.46
N HIS A 209 -1.91 -4.89 -13.64
CA HIS A 209 -3.02 -3.93 -13.59
C HIS A 209 -4.06 -4.24 -12.49
N GLY A 210 -3.91 -5.33 -11.76
CA GLY A 210 -4.88 -5.79 -10.77
C GLY A 210 -6.19 -6.23 -11.41
N LEU A 211 -7.30 -6.10 -10.68
CA LEU A 211 -8.64 -6.47 -11.17
C LEU A 211 -9.08 -5.64 -12.39
N SER A 212 -8.46 -4.48 -12.65
CA SER A 212 -8.79 -3.67 -13.83
C SER A 212 -8.39 -4.32 -15.16
N ALA A 213 -7.58 -5.38 -15.13
CA ALA A 213 -7.24 -6.18 -16.30
C ALA A 213 -8.38 -7.12 -16.74
N LEU A 214 -9.32 -7.40 -15.83
CA LEU A 214 -10.39 -8.35 -16.09
C LEU A 214 -11.53 -7.68 -16.89
N PRO A 215 -12.31 -8.46 -17.66
CA PRO A 215 -13.56 -7.98 -18.24
C PRO A 215 -14.49 -7.37 -17.19
N LYS A 216 -15.29 -6.38 -17.59
CA LYS A 216 -16.19 -5.66 -16.66
C LYS A 216 -17.29 -6.54 -16.09
N ASP A 217 -17.67 -7.56 -16.83
CA ASP A 217 -18.65 -8.59 -16.51
C ASP A 217 -18.06 -9.76 -15.70
N HIS A 218 -16.74 -9.77 -15.46
CA HIS A 218 -16.10 -10.79 -14.66
C HIS A 218 -16.60 -10.75 -13.20
N ASP A 219 -16.94 -11.91 -12.64
CA ASP A 219 -17.58 -12.01 -11.31
C ASP A 219 -16.82 -11.29 -10.19
N LEU A 220 -15.49 -11.42 -10.13
CA LEU A 220 -14.65 -10.68 -9.17
C LEU A 220 -14.74 -9.15 -9.31
N VAL A 221 -14.84 -8.63 -10.53
CA VAL A 221 -15.01 -7.19 -10.79
C VAL A 221 -16.39 -6.74 -10.34
N VAL A 222 -17.42 -7.50 -10.70
CA VAL A 222 -18.81 -7.24 -10.31
C VAL A 222 -18.95 -7.29 -8.78
N ALA A 223 -18.39 -8.31 -8.13
CA ALA A 223 -18.41 -8.46 -6.69
C ALA A 223 -17.70 -7.29 -5.98
N THR A 224 -16.53 -6.87 -6.49
CA THR A 224 -15.79 -5.74 -5.92
C THR A 224 -16.59 -4.45 -6.05
N ALA A 225 -17.14 -4.16 -7.23
CA ALA A 225 -17.96 -2.98 -7.45
C ALA A 225 -19.22 -2.95 -6.56
N THR A 226 -19.89 -4.10 -6.38
CA THR A 226 -21.05 -4.21 -5.49
C THR A 226 -20.66 -3.96 -4.03
N ALA A 227 -19.57 -4.57 -3.56
CA ALA A 227 -19.10 -4.41 -2.18
C ALA A 227 -18.69 -2.96 -1.89
N GLU A 228 -17.96 -2.31 -2.79
CA GLU A 228 -17.58 -0.90 -2.65
C GLU A 228 -18.80 0.03 -2.62
N ALA A 229 -19.81 -0.23 -3.45
CA ALA A 229 -21.04 0.55 -3.45
C ALA A 229 -21.81 0.42 -2.13
N GLU A 230 -21.86 -0.78 -1.55
CA GLU A 230 -22.49 -1.03 -0.25
C GLU A 230 -21.70 -0.40 0.91
N ASP A 231 -20.37 -0.54 0.91
CA ASP A 231 -19.50 0.05 1.93
C ASP A 231 -19.61 1.58 1.91
N ARG A 232 -19.69 2.20 0.72
CA ARG A 232 -19.92 3.64 0.58
C ARG A 232 -21.27 4.07 1.13
N ARG A 233 -22.36 3.34 0.84
CA ARG A 233 -23.69 3.62 1.40
C ARG A 233 -23.68 3.53 2.93
N THR A 234 -23.02 2.51 3.47
CA THR A 234 -22.89 2.31 4.91
C THR A 234 -22.13 3.46 5.57
N PHE A 235 -21.04 3.89 4.95
CA PHE A 235 -20.26 5.03 5.41
C PHE A 235 -21.08 6.33 5.39
N ASP A 236 -21.79 6.61 4.29
CA ASP A 236 -22.62 7.82 4.16
C ASP A 236 -23.74 7.85 5.21
N GLU A 237 -24.34 6.70 5.50
CA GLU A 237 -25.36 6.58 6.56
C GLU A 237 -24.77 6.84 7.95
N LEU A 238 -23.59 6.29 8.25
CA LEU A 238 -22.88 6.55 9.51
C LEU A 238 -22.53 8.02 9.66
N MET A 239 -22.02 8.66 8.60
CA MET A 239 -21.69 10.08 8.61
C MET A 239 -22.92 10.97 8.77
N ARG A 240 -24.06 10.58 8.17
CA ARG A 240 -25.35 11.26 8.39
C ARG A 240 -25.78 11.17 9.85
N ARG A 241 -25.75 9.97 10.45
CA ARG A 241 -26.11 9.75 11.86
C ARG A 241 -25.22 10.55 12.81
N HIS A 242 -23.90 10.61 12.54
CA HIS A 242 -22.97 11.41 13.33
C HIS A 242 -23.27 12.91 13.25
N ARG A 243 -23.65 13.41 12.06
CA ARG A 243 -24.03 14.81 11.87
C ARG A 243 -25.32 15.15 12.62
N GLU A 244 -26.34 14.32 12.50
CA GLU A 244 -27.62 14.48 13.22
C GLU A 244 -27.44 14.45 14.73
N ALA A 245 -26.56 13.58 15.25
CA ALA A 245 -26.23 13.52 16.67
C ALA A 245 -25.52 14.79 17.16
N ALA A 246 -24.58 15.33 16.38
CA ALA A 246 -23.87 16.56 16.72
C ALA A 246 -24.81 17.79 16.72
N GLU A 247 -25.70 17.89 15.74
CA GLU A 247 -26.72 18.94 15.69
C GLU A 247 -27.73 18.83 16.85
N GLY A 248 -28.11 17.60 17.21
CA GLY A 248 -28.96 17.34 18.37
C GLY A 248 -28.33 17.72 19.71
N GLN A 249 -27.00 17.60 19.84
CA GLN A 249 -26.26 18.09 21.01
C GLN A 249 -26.16 19.61 21.04
N ALA A 250 -25.89 20.26 19.89
CA ALA A 250 -25.79 21.71 19.79
C ALA A 250 -27.10 22.43 20.15
N ARG A 251 -28.26 21.82 19.89
CA ARG A 251 -29.57 22.40 20.25
C ARG A 251 -29.93 22.32 21.74
N LYS A 252 -29.17 21.56 22.54
CA LYS A 252 -29.41 21.40 23.99
C LYS A 252 -28.61 22.37 24.85
N TYR A 253 -27.70 23.14 24.27
CA TYR A 253 -26.90 24.18 24.90
C TYR A 253 -27.29 25.55 24.35
#